data_AF-A0A8S3F359-F1
#
_entry.id   AF-A0A8S3F359-F1
#
_cell.length_a   1.000
_cell.length_b   1.000
_cell.length_c   1.000
_cell.angle_alpha   90.00
_cell.angle_beta   90.00
_cell.angle_gamma   90.00
#
_symmetry.space_group_name_H-M   'P 1'
#
loop_
_entity.id
_entity.type
_entity.pdbx_description
1 polymer ?
#
loop_
_entity_poly.entity_id
_entity_poly.type
_entity_poly.pdbx_seq_one_letter_code
_entity_poly.pdbx_strand_id
1 'polypeptide(L)'
;GDQVQERECSVPCQKSLSSQPTDDDFSEWSSWSNCIGVPCQIGTQQRMRSCFRQSVCNDKQIQEQDCLVSCPNKTQSSLSNGIYSNWTHWSACRSIDCTSVRTRQCLEEPCRDYLMETRPCDKNMCSSMKNTSTPPISTSAFNMIMYSSAGFGGLIFLLLAFLFAIICCRRRRRTIRKK
;
A
#
# COMPACT_ATOMS: atom_id res chain seq x y z
N GLY A 1 17.62 -43.20 -45.59
CA GLY A 1 16.22 -43.51 -45.26
C GLY A 1 16.16 -43.41 -43.77
N ASP A 2 16.03 -42.18 -43.29
CA ASP A 2 16.53 -41.80 -41.97
C ASP A 2 15.36 -41.88 -40.99
N GLN A 3 15.50 -42.76 -40.01
CA GLN A 3 14.48 -43.02 -38.99
C GLN A 3 14.50 -41.86 -37.99
N VAL A 4 13.52 -40.98 -38.09
CA VAL A 4 13.26 -39.93 -37.09
C VAL A 4 12.61 -40.60 -35.89
N GLN A 5 13.26 -40.55 -34.74
CA GLN A 5 12.73 -41.07 -33.47
C GLN A 5 12.05 -39.93 -32.70
N GLU A 6 10.72 -39.95 -32.68
CA GLU A 6 9.92 -39.09 -31.80
C GLU A 6 10.02 -39.57 -30.35
N ARG A 7 10.31 -38.63 -29.44
CA ARG A 7 10.29 -38.85 -28.00
C ARG A 7 9.10 -38.09 -27.42
N GLU A 8 8.08 -38.80 -26.99
CA GLU A 8 6.94 -38.21 -26.28
C GLU A 8 7.38 -37.67 -24.92
N CYS A 9 7.13 -36.39 -24.67
CA CYS A 9 7.33 -35.79 -23.36
C CYS A 9 6.21 -36.24 -22.41
N SER A 10 6.50 -37.17 -21.51
CA SER A 10 5.58 -37.62 -20.44
C SER A 10 5.64 -36.73 -19.18
N VAL A 11 5.86 -35.42 -19.32
CA VAL A 11 5.88 -34.51 -18.17
C VAL A 11 4.44 -34.07 -17.88
N PRO A 12 3.86 -34.40 -16.71
CA PRO A 12 2.52 -33.94 -16.37
C PRO A 12 2.54 -32.41 -16.22
N CYS A 13 1.63 -31.72 -16.92
CA CYS A 13 1.38 -30.30 -16.68
C CYS A 13 0.75 -30.11 -15.29
N GLN A 14 1.59 -30.04 -14.24
CA GLN A 14 1.13 -29.66 -12.91
C GLN A 14 0.82 -28.16 -12.91
N LYS A 15 -0.45 -27.85 -13.08
CA LYS A 15 -1.01 -26.51 -12.92
C LYS A 15 -1.13 -26.20 -11.42
N SER A 16 -0.01 -26.02 -10.72
CA SER A 16 -0.02 -25.48 -9.36
C SER A 16 -0.09 -23.96 -9.42
N LEU A 17 -1.30 -23.42 -9.65
CA LEU A 17 -1.54 -21.98 -9.61
C LEU A 17 -1.66 -21.55 -8.14
N SER A 18 -0.53 -21.37 -7.47
CA SER A 18 -0.46 -20.55 -6.27
C SER A 18 -0.89 -19.13 -6.65
N SER A 19 -1.98 -18.63 -6.08
CA SER A 19 -2.57 -17.33 -6.41
C SER A 19 -1.91 -16.16 -5.67
N GLN A 20 -0.78 -16.38 -5.01
CA GLN A 20 -0.05 -15.33 -4.29
C GLN A 20 1.20 -14.90 -5.07
N PRO A 21 1.47 -13.58 -5.14
CA PRO A 21 2.65 -13.08 -5.81
C PRO A 21 3.88 -13.46 -4.99
N THR A 22 4.80 -14.17 -5.64
CA THR A 22 6.12 -14.52 -5.13
C THR A 22 7.12 -13.40 -5.45
N ASP A 23 8.29 -13.37 -4.80
CA ASP A 23 9.30 -12.34 -5.08
C ASP A 23 9.80 -12.40 -6.53
N ASP A 24 9.81 -13.58 -7.14
CA ASP A 24 10.13 -13.79 -8.57
C ASP A 24 9.14 -13.13 -9.53
N ASP A 25 7.98 -12.71 -9.03
CA ASP A 25 6.96 -12.03 -9.83
C ASP A 25 7.22 -10.53 -9.97
N PHE A 26 8.24 -10.00 -9.28
CA PHE A 26 8.62 -8.60 -9.30
C PHE A 26 10.02 -8.39 -9.87
N SER A 27 10.22 -7.24 -10.49
CA SER A 27 11.57 -6.75 -10.81
C SER A 27 12.31 -6.39 -9.52
N GLU A 28 13.63 -6.17 -9.67
CA GLU A 28 14.38 -5.43 -8.65
C GLU A 28 13.75 -4.06 -8.38
N TRP A 29 13.96 -3.57 -7.16
CA TRP A 29 13.53 -2.22 -6.77
C TRP A 29 14.36 -1.17 -7.49
N SER A 30 13.72 -0.08 -7.88
CA SER A 30 14.43 1.12 -8.31
C SER A 30 15.26 1.71 -7.17
N SER A 31 16.19 2.61 -7.54
CA SER A 31 16.75 3.54 -6.57
C SER A 31 15.63 4.38 -5.93
N TRP A 32 15.88 4.83 -4.70
CA TRP A 32 15.00 5.80 -4.04
C TRP A 32 14.99 7.12 -4.81
N SER A 33 13.81 7.76 -4.87
CA SER A 33 13.67 9.11 -5.38
C SER A 33 14.44 10.10 -4.51
N ASN A 34 14.64 11.31 -5.03
CA ASN A 34 15.04 12.43 -4.17
C ASN A 34 14.05 12.60 -3.03
N CYS A 35 14.55 13.04 -1.88
CA CYS A 35 13.71 13.35 -0.72
C CYS A 35 12.93 14.64 -0.99
N ILE A 36 11.60 14.55 -0.99
CA ILE A 36 10.70 15.68 -1.26
C ILE A 36 10.19 16.22 0.07
N GLY A 37 10.38 17.50 0.33
CA GLY A 37 9.86 18.16 1.53
C GLY A 37 10.49 19.53 1.73
N VAL A 38 10.19 20.14 2.88
CA VAL A 38 10.81 21.41 3.29
C VAL A 38 12.28 21.15 3.69
N PRO A 39 13.24 21.98 3.27
CA PRO A 39 14.64 21.84 3.68
C PRO A 39 14.79 21.75 5.19
N CYS A 40 15.70 20.89 5.66
CA CYS A 40 15.94 20.64 7.09
C CYS A 40 14.76 20.03 7.85
N GLN A 41 13.71 19.61 7.15
CA GLN A 41 12.59 18.89 7.73
C GLN A 41 12.52 17.45 7.20
N ILE A 42 11.56 16.71 7.73
CA ILE A 42 11.23 15.37 7.25
C ILE A 42 10.50 15.53 5.93
N GLY A 43 11.02 14.84 4.92
CA GLY A 43 10.38 14.70 3.63
C GLY A 43 10.02 13.24 3.36
N THR A 44 9.56 12.99 2.15
CA THR A 44 9.11 11.69 1.68
C THR A 44 9.89 11.30 0.43
N GLN A 45 10.32 10.04 0.38
CA GLN A 45 10.91 9.45 -0.82
C GLN A 45 10.20 8.16 -1.18
N GLN A 46 10.19 7.86 -2.47
CA GLN A 46 9.51 6.71 -3.03
C GLN A 46 10.46 5.89 -3.90
N ARG A 47 10.20 4.59 -3.98
CA ARG A 47 10.81 3.71 -4.99
C ARG A 47 9.75 2.81 -5.59
N MET A 48 10.04 2.31 -6.78
CA MET A 48 9.09 1.53 -7.58
C MET A 48 9.71 0.22 -8.06
N ARG A 49 8.87 -0.78 -8.32
CA ARG A 49 9.22 -2.02 -9.01
C ARG A 49 8.09 -2.45 -9.94
N SER A 50 8.45 -3.15 -11.01
CA SER A 50 7.48 -3.71 -11.95
C SER A 50 7.03 -5.09 -11.50
N CYS A 51 5.81 -5.47 -11.85
CA CYS A 51 5.36 -6.86 -11.70
C CYS A 51 5.25 -7.51 -13.08
N PHE A 52 5.77 -8.73 -13.19
CA PHE A 52 5.74 -9.52 -14.42
C PHE A 52 4.41 -10.24 -14.62
N ARG A 53 3.65 -10.51 -13.55
CA ARG A 53 2.28 -11.06 -13.60
C ARG A 53 1.24 -10.08 -13.08
N GLN A 54 0.76 -9.20 -13.96
CA GLN A 54 -0.26 -8.19 -13.67
C GLN A 54 -1.54 -8.75 -13.00
N SER A 55 -1.89 -10.02 -13.24
CA SER A 55 -3.08 -10.66 -12.62
C SER A 55 -2.93 -10.98 -11.13
N VAL A 56 -1.73 -10.85 -10.55
CA VAL A 56 -1.43 -11.27 -9.17
C VAL A 56 -0.93 -10.11 -8.30
N CYS A 57 -0.37 -9.07 -8.90
CA CYS A 57 0.21 -7.93 -8.19
C CYS A 57 -0.71 -6.71 -8.23
N ASN A 58 -1.54 -6.51 -7.20
CA ASN A 58 -2.46 -5.37 -7.19
C ASN A 58 -1.83 -4.10 -6.60
N ASP A 59 -0.96 -4.17 -5.56
CA ASP A 59 -0.57 -2.95 -4.81
C ASP A 59 0.87 -2.92 -4.24
N LYS A 60 1.73 -3.90 -4.57
CA LYS A 60 3.09 -4.00 -3.96
C LYS A 60 4.21 -3.38 -4.79
N GLN A 61 3.89 -2.42 -5.66
CA GLN A 61 4.82 -1.88 -6.66
C GLN A 61 5.47 -0.57 -6.25
N ILE A 62 4.89 0.16 -5.30
CA ILE A 62 5.41 1.43 -4.80
C ILE A 62 5.68 1.27 -3.31
N GLN A 63 6.84 1.76 -2.88
CA GLN A 63 7.17 1.88 -1.47
C GLN A 63 7.52 3.33 -1.15
N GLU A 64 6.97 3.81 -0.04
CA GLU A 64 7.22 5.13 0.50
C GLU A 64 7.92 5.02 1.85
N GLN A 65 8.84 5.96 2.12
CA GLN A 65 9.44 6.11 3.44
C GLN A 65 9.81 7.57 3.72
N ASP A 66 9.91 7.87 5.01
CA ASP A 66 10.41 9.15 5.50
C ASP A 66 11.91 9.30 5.16
N CYS A 67 12.32 10.53 4.87
CA CYS A 67 13.70 10.86 4.57
C CYS A 67 14.04 12.27 5.05
N LEU A 68 15.35 12.56 5.04
CA LEU A 68 15.87 13.87 5.42
C LEU A 68 16.08 14.72 4.16
N VAL A 69 15.47 15.91 4.12
CA VAL A 69 15.66 16.86 3.03
C VAL A 69 16.95 17.67 3.26
N SER A 70 17.82 17.71 2.25
CA SER A 70 19.09 18.44 2.28
C SER A 70 18.91 19.91 2.63
N CYS A 71 19.72 20.40 3.58
CA CYS A 71 19.78 21.81 3.97
C CYS A 71 20.72 22.59 3.03
N PRO A 72 20.27 23.69 2.38
CA PRO A 72 21.11 24.48 1.49
C PRO A 72 22.22 25.27 2.20
N ASN A 73 22.13 25.49 3.52
CA ASN A 73 23.11 26.29 4.28
C ASN A 73 23.97 25.42 5.21
N LYS A 74 24.98 24.77 4.62
CA LYS A 74 26.04 24.03 5.33
C LYS A 74 27.25 24.91 5.67
N THR A 75 27.07 26.22 5.86
CA THR A 75 28.18 27.08 6.28
C THR A 75 28.42 26.91 7.78
N GLN A 76 29.53 26.23 8.09
CA GLN A 76 30.12 26.14 9.42
C GLN A 76 30.30 27.56 9.96
N SER A 77 29.44 28.01 10.87
CA SER A 77 29.60 29.29 11.53
C SER A 77 28.97 29.22 12.91
N SER A 78 29.86 29.12 13.88
CA SER A 78 29.70 29.31 15.32
C SER A 78 28.65 30.38 15.68
N LEU A 79 27.99 30.16 16.82
CA LEU A 79 27.07 31.05 17.56
C LEU A 79 25.58 31.01 17.18
N SER A 80 24.78 30.70 18.21
CA SER A 80 23.36 30.34 18.32
C SER A 80 22.99 28.90 17.92
N ASN A 81 23.05 27.99 18.89
CA ASN A 81 22.27 26.76 18.80
C ASN A 81 20.81 27.18 18.83
N GLY A 82 20.02 26.86 17.80
CA GLY A 82 18.56 27.04 17.84
C GLY A 82 17.97 26.40 19.10
N ILE A 83 16.82 26.89 19.55
CA ILE A 83 16.14 26.25 20.68
C ILE A 83 15.41 25.01 20.15
N TYR A 84 15.75 23.85 20.71
CA TYR A 84 15.14 22.58 20.35
C TYR A 84 14.17 22.13 21.43
N SER A 85 13.11 21.43 21.02
CA SER A 85 12.32 20.63 21.96
C SER A 85 13.17 19.48 22.51
N ASN A 86 12.69 18.88 23.60
CA ASN A 86 13.17 17.57 23.99
C ASN A 86 12.93 16.55 22.87
N TRP A 87 13.82 15.56 22.78
CA TRP A 87 13.61 14.39 21.94
C TRP A 87 12.37 13.61 22.39
N THR A 88 11.62 13.09 21.43
CA THR A 88 10.61 12.07 21.69
C THR A 88 11.28 10.78 22.17
N HIS A 89 10.48 9.92 22.81
CA HIS A 89 10.91 8.55 23.05
C HIS A 89 11.17 7.84 21.72
N TRP A 90 12.17 6.96 21.73
CA TRP A 90 12.45 6.07 20.61
C TRP A 90 11.20 5.27 20.24
N SER A 91 10.88 5.25 18.94
CA SER A 91 9.81 4.43 18.41
C SER A 91 10.08 2.94 18.67
N ALA A 92 9.02 2.13 18.65
CA ALA A 92 9.18 0.69 18.53
C ALA A 92 10.00 0.35 17.27
N CYS A 93 10.72 -0.77 17.32
CA CYS A 93 11.55 -1.23 16.22
C CYS A 93 10.69 -1.59 15.01
N ARG A 94 11.03 -1.07 13.84
CA ARG A 94 10.44 -1.50 12.58
C ARG A 94 10.94 -2.90 12.25
N SER A 95 10.02 -3.81 11.92
CA SER A 95 10.34 -5.22 11.62
C SER A 95 11.07 -5.41 10.28
N ILE A 96 10.99 -4.43 9.38
CA ILE A 96 11.51 -4.52 8.01
C ILE A 96 13.03 -4.27 7.96
N ASP A 97 13.49 -3.21 8.62
CA ASP A 97 14.86 -2.70 8.59
C ASP A 97 15.51 -2.72 9.97
N CYS A 98 14.77 -3.14 11.01
CA CYS A 98 15.25 -3.24 12.39
C CYS A 98 15.80 -1.91 12.91
N THR A 99 15.12 -0.81 12.57
CA THR A 99 15.49 0.54 13.03
C THR A 99 14.47 1.10 14.00
N SER A 100 14.94 1.98 14.88
CA SER A 100 14.12 2.81 15.75
C SER A 100 14.43 4.27 15.46
N VAL A 101 13.40 5.11 15.52
CA VAL A 101 13.47 6.52 15.14
C VAL A 101 12.99 7.36 16.32
N ARG A 102 13.63 8.51 16.54
CA ARG A 102 13.13 9.57 17.41
C ARG A 102 13.20 10.91 16.70
N THR A 103 12.41 11.85 17.17
CA THR A 103 12.27 13.19 16.58
C THR A 103 12.29 14.27 17.64
N ARG A 104 12.66 15.49 17.25
CA ARG A 104 12.51 16.71 18.05
C ARG A 104 12.05 17.83 17.14
N GLN A 105 11.56 18.92 17.73
CA GLN A 105 11.11 20.09 17.00
C GLN A 105 12.09 21.25 17.17
N CYS A 106 12.13 22.11 16.17
CA CYS A 106 12.71 23.43 16.28
C CYS A 106 11.70 24.36 16.94
N LEU A 107 12.05 24.92 18.09
CA LEU A 107 11.21 25.91 18.79
C LEU A 107 11.61 27.34 18.41
N GLU A 108 12.89 27.58 18.16
CA GLU A 108 13.40 28.89 17.74
C GLU A 108 14.55 28.74 16.74
N GLU A 109 14.47 29.50 15.64
CA GLU A 109 15.51 29.54 14.63
C GLU A 109 16.78 30.23 15.14
N PRO A 110 17.98 29.87 14.65
CA PRO A 110 18.24 28.96 13.53
C PRO A 110 18.48 27.51 13.97
N CYS A 111 17.66 26.59 13.47
CA CYS A 111 17.90 25.16 13.62
C CYS A 111 18.82 24.65 12.52
N ARG A 112 20.04 24.29 12.90
CA ARG A 112 21.10 23.81 11.99
C ARG A 112 21.29 22.30 12.01
N ASP A 113 20.83 21.65 13.08
CA ASP A 113 20.89 20.20 13.24
C ASP A 113 19.61 19.47 12.82
N TYR A 114 19.78 18.15 12.66
CA TYR A 114 18.72 17.21 12.32
C TYR A 114 17.64 17.12 13.42
N LEU A 115 16.38 17.13 12.98
CA LEU A 115 15.18 16.95 13.80
C LEU A 115 14.79 15.47 13.98
N MET A 116 15.52 14.56 13.36
CA MET A 116 15.27 13.12 13.40
C MET A 116 16.58 12.38 13.56
N GLU A 117 16.55 11.32 14.36
CA GLU A 117 17.67 10.42 14.58
C GLU A 117 17.18 8.98 14.42
N THR A 118 17.98 8.18 13.71
CA THR A 118 17.69 6.77 13.47
C THR A 118 18.82 5.94 14.08
N ARG A 119 18.45 4.86 14.77
CA ARG A 119 19.41 3.90 15.32
C ARG A 119 19.00 2.46 14.98
N PRO A 120 19.98 1.54 14.86
CA PRO A 120 19.68 0.13 14.79
C PRO A 120 19.10 -0.35 16.13
N CYS A 121 18.17 -1.29 16.06
CA CYS A 121 17.63 -1.98 17.22
C CYS A 121 18.49 -3.16 17.64
N ASP A 122 18.32 -3.59 18.89
CA ASP A 122 18.89 -4.84 19.37
C ASP A 122 18.30 -6.02 18.60
N LYS A 123 19.18 -6.92 18.13
CA LYS A 123 18.82 -8.06 17.28
C LYS A 123 17.69 -8.93 17.87
N ASN A 124 17.66 -9.05 19.19
CA ASN A 124 16.68 -9.86 19.91
C ASN A 124 15.23 -9.33 19.78
N MET A 125 15.05 -8.02 19.57
CA MET A 125 13.71 -7.41 19.42
C MET A 125 13.15 -7.55 18.01
N CYS A 126 14.02 -7.65 17.01
CA CYS A 126 13.61 -7.77 15.61
C CYS A 126 13.29 -9.23 15.22
N SER A 127 13.89 -10.20 15.90
CA SER A 127 13.61 -11.62 15.69
C SER A 127 12.22 -12.04 16.20
N SER A 128 11.67 -11.38 17.23
CA SER A 128 10.34 -11.74 17.75
C SER A 128 9.20 -11.27 16.84
N MET A 129 9.41 -10.23 16.03
CA MET A 129 8.38 -9.69 15.13
C MET A 129 8.24 -10.47 13.81
N LYS A 130 9.23 -11.27 13.42
CA LYS A 130 9.13 -12.16 12.24
C LYS A 130 8.19 -13.35 12.46
N ASN A 131 7.82 -13.65 13.71
CA ASN A 131 6.99 -14.81 14.06
C ASN A 131 5.50 -14.48 14.21
N THR A 132 5.07 -13.25 13.87
CA THR A 132 3.66 -12.82 14.01
C THR A 132 3.15 -12.16 12.73
N SER A 133 3.40 -12.78 11.58
CA SER A 133 2.83 -12.37 10.29
C SER A 133 1.69 -13.28 9.81
N THR A 134 0.86 -13.77 10.73
CA THR A 134 -0.52 -14.13 10.42
C THR A 134 -1.43 -13.21 11.23
N PRO A 135 -2.02 -12.17 10.62
CA PRO A 135 -3.08 -11.42 11.30
C PRO A 135 -4.25 -12.39 11.56
N PRO A 136 -4.84 -12.42 12.77
CA PRO A 136 -6.12 -13.08 12.94
C PRO A 136 -7.14 -12.32 12.09
N ILE A 137 -7.72 -13.02 11.12
CA ILE A 137 -8.83 -12.52 10.32
C ILE A 137 -9.97 -12.23 11.31
N SER A 138 -10.14 -10.96 11.67
CA SER A 138 -11.31 -10.51 12.43
C SER A 138 -12.53 -10.65 11.53
N THR A 139 -13.29 -11.73 11.75
CA THR A 139 -14.55 -12.05 11.07
C THR A 139 -15.68 -11.07 11.39
N SER A 140 -15.41 -10.00 12.14
CA SER A 140 -16.39 -8.99 12.52
C SER A 140 -16.69 -8.00 11.39
N ALA A 141 -15.71 -7.60 10.57
CA ALA A 141 -15.92 -6.58 9.54
C ALA A 141 -16.67 -7.11 8.29
N PHE A 142 -16.53 -8.40 7.97
CA PHE A 142 -17.20 -9.01 6.82
C PHE A 142 -18.71 -9.16 7.01
N ASN A 143 -19.17 -9.34 8.25
CA ASN A 143 -20.60 -9.47 8.53
C ASN A 143 -21.34 -8.12 8.40
N MET A 144 -20.70 -6.98 8.68
CA MET A 144 -21.33 -5.66 8.54
C MET A 144 -21.55 -5.21 7.09
N ILE A 145 -20.73 -5.68 6.13
CA ILE A 145 -20.86 -5.29 4.71
C ILE A 145 -21.94 -6.12 4.00
N MET A 146 -22.22 -7.34 4.47
CA MET A 146 -23.24 -8.22 3.87
C MET A 146 -24.68 -7.86 4.28
N TYR A 147 -24.89 -7.25 5.45
CA TYR A 147 -26.23 -6.80 5.86
C TYR A 147 -26.68 -5.48 5.22
N SER A 148 -25.77 -4.70 4.62
CA SER A 148 -26.15 -3.47 3.90
C SER A 148 -26.47 -3.71 2.42
N SER A 149 -25.88 -4.71 1.75
CA SER A 149 -26.09 -4.93 0.30
C SER A 149 -27.40 -5.66 -0.05
N ALA A 150 -27.99 -6.39 0.91
CA ALA A 150 -29.28 -7.05 0.72
C ALA A 150 -30.48 -6.07 0.62
N GLY A 151 -30.34 -4.84 1.14
CA GLY A 151 -31.40 -3.81 1.09
C GLY A 151 -31.41 -2.99 -0.21
N PHE A 152 -30.23 -2.60 -0.69
CA PHE A 152 -30.15 -1.69 -1.85
C PHE A 152 -30.50 -2.38 -3.18
N GLY A 153 -30.13 -3.66 -3.35
CA GLY A 153 -30.48 -4.42 -4.54
C GLY A 153 -32.00 -4.62 -4.70
N GLY A 154 -32.70 -4.90 -3.60
CA GLY A 154 -34.15 -5.10 -3.58
C GLY A 154 -34.94 -3.82 -3.90
N LEU A 155 -34.53 -2.68 -3.32
CA LEU A 155 -35.18 -1.39 -3.58
C LEU A 155 -35.01 -0.95 -5.04
N ILE A 156 -33.81 -1.12 -5.61
CA ILE A 156 -33.56 -0.81 -7.02
C ILE A 156 -34.42 -1.70 -7.93
N PHE A 157 -34.52 -3.00 -7.66
CA PHE A 157 -35.37 -3.90 -8.44
C PHE A 157 -36.86 -3.53 -8.38
N LEU A 158 -37.37 -3.17 -7.19
CA LEU A 158 -38.76 -2.75 -7.03
C LEU A 158 -39.06 -1.43 -7.76
N LEU A 159 -38.13 -0.47 -7.73
CA LEU A 159 -38.27 0.80 -8.46
C LEU A 159 -38.26 0.58 -9.98
N LEU A 160 -37.36 -0.28 -10.49
CA LEU A 160 -37.32 -0.62 -11.91
C LEU A 160 -38.59 -1.36 -12.37
N ALA A 161 -39.10 -2.29 -11.56
CA ALA A 161 -40.36 -2.99 -11.85
C ALA A 161 -41.56 -2.03 -11.88
N PHE A 162 -41.63 -1.07 -10.95
CA PHE A 162 -42.69 -0.08 -10.91
C PHE A 162 -42.65 0.88 -12.10
N LEU A 163 -41.46 1.34 -12.49
CA LEU A 163 -41.27 2.16 -13.69
C LEU A 163 -41.67 1.39 -14.95
N PHE A 164 -41.29 0.12 -15.05
CA PHE A 164 -41.69 -0.72 -16.18
C PHE A 164 -43.21 -0.90 -16.24
N ALA A 165 -43.87 -1.14 -15.09
CA ALA A 165 -45.32 -1.22 -14.99
C ALA A 165 -46.00 0.09 -15.42
N ILE A 166 -45.48 1.26 -15.01
CA ILE A 166 -45.99 2.58 -15.46
C ILE A 166 -45.83 2.72 -16.97
N ILE A 167 -44.67 2.36 -17.53
CA ILE A 167 -44.42 2.45 -18.98
C ILE A 167 -45.39 1.54 -19.74
N CYS A 168 -45.60 0.30 -19.28
CA CYS A 168 -46.57 -0.63 -19.85
C CYS A 168 -48.01 -0.10 -19.75
N CYS A 169 -48.41 0.44 -18.60
CA CYS A 169 -49.73 1.07 -18.42
C CYS A 169 -49.92 2.28 -19.35
N ARG A 170 -48.90 3.13 -19.52
CA ARG A 170 -48.95 4.28 -20.44
C ARG A 170 -49.01 3.84 -21.89
N ARG A 171 -48.27 2.79 -22.28
CA ARG A 171 -48.35 2.20 -23.63
C ARG A 171 -49.73 1.60 -23.89
N ARG A 172 -50.30 0.87 -22.93
CA ARG A 172 -51.64 0.28 -23.03
C ARG A 172 -52.75 1.32 -23.09
N ARG A 173 -52.66 2.42 -22.33
CA ARG A 173 -53.58 3.56 -22.43
C ARG A 173 -53.46 4.29 -23.78
N ARG A 174 -52.26 4.39 -24.34
CA ARG A 174 -52.04 4.98 -25.68
C ARG A 174 -52.63 4.11 -26.79
N THR A 175 -52.58 2.79 -26.68
CA THR A 175 -53.23 1.88 -27.65
C THR A 175 -54.75 1.89 -27.54
N ILE A 176 -55.32 2.07 -26.34
CA ILE A 176 -56.78 2.15 -26.16
C ILE A 176 -57.34 3.48 -26.69
N ARG A 177 -56.62 4.61 -26.58
CA ARG A 177 -57.05 5.90 -27.16
C ARG A 177 -56.93 6.00 -28.69
N LYS A 178 -56.37 5.00 -29.36
CA LYS A 178 -56.20 4.94 -30.82
C LYS A 178 -57.21 3.99 -31.51
N LYS A 179 -58.18 3.47 -30.75
CA LYS A 179 -59.36 2.76 -31.24
C LYS A 179 -60.59 3.61 -30.91
#